data_AF-A0A920IZ35-F1
#
_entry.id   AF-A0A920IZ35-F1
#
_cell.length_a   1.000
_cell.length_b   1.000
_cell.length_c   1.000
_cell.angle_alpha   90.00
_cell.angle_beta   90.00
_cell.angle_gamma   90.00
#
_symmetry.space_group_name_H-M   'P 1'
#
loop_
_entity.id
_entity.type
_entity.pdbx_description
1 polymer ?
#
loop_
_entity_poly.entity_id
_entity_poly.type
_entity_poly.pdbx_seq_one_letter_code
_entity_poly.pdbx_strand_id
1 'polypeptide(L)' 'MYFDFTTVAFDQLLSNAAKSRYMFGGQTKVPLTLFARSGGGTGHAAQHSSAFYSILAHIPVKSCYPN' A
#
# COMPACT_ATOMS: atom_id res chain seq x y z
N MET A 1 -6.99 -10.28 3.81
CA MET A 1 -6.15 -9.56 4.79
C MET A 1 -6.48 -8.07 4.72
N TYR A 2 -6.40 -7.36 5.85
CA TYR A 2 -6.73 -5.94 5.97
C TYR A 2 -5.51 -5.06 5.72
N PHE A 3 -5.74 -3.86 5.17
CA PHE A 3 -4.69 -2.92 4.82
C PHE A 3 -3.90 -2.45 6.06
N ASP A 4 -4.50 -2.51 7.25
CA ASP A 4 -3.88 -2.24 8.55
C ASP A 4 -2.53 -2.95 8.73
N PHE A 5 -2.43 -4.19 8.27
CA PHE A 5 -1.23 -5.01 8.41
C PHE A 5 -0.14 -4.73 7.37
N THR A 6 -0.43 -3.92 6.34
CA THR A 6 0.59 -3.52 5.36
C THR A 6 1.70 -2.69 5.98
N THR A 7 1.42 -2.05 7.12
CA THR A 7 2.38 -1.30 7.94
C THR A 7 3.58 -2.15 8.38
N VAL A 8 3.42 -3.48 8.52
CA VAL A 8 4.51 -4.39 8.85
C VAL A 8 5.54 -4.48 7.72
N ALA A 9 5.09 -4.37 6.47
CA ALA A 9 5.95 -4.44 5.27
C ALA A 9 6.18 -3.06 4.65
N PHE A 10 5.92 -1.96 5.38
CA PHE A 10 5.88 -0.63 4.78
C PHE A 10 7.23 -0.20 4.23
N ASP A 11 8.34 -0.48 4.91
CA ASP A 11 9.68 -0.16 4.40
C ASP A 11 9.98 -0.84 3.05
N GLN A 12 9.59 -2.10 2.90
CA GLN A 12 9.77 -2.84 1.64
C GLN A 12 8.93 -2.23 0.52
N LEU A 13 7.74 -1.73 0.82
CA LEU A 13 6.87 -1.06 -0.14
C LEU A 13 7.37 0.35 -0.49
N LEU A 14 7.81 1.13 0.49
CA LEU A 14 8.16 2.55 0.34
C LEU A 14 9.59 2.77 -0.13
N SER A 15 10.54 2.21 0.59
CA SER A 15 11.97 2.45 0.39
C SER A 15 12.45 1.64 -0.80
N ASN A 16 11.91 0.43 -0.98
CA ASN A 16 12.34 -0.47 -2.04
C ASN A 16 11.39 -0.44 -3.25
N ALA A 17 10.19 -1.01 -3.14
CA ALA A 17 9.31 -1.23 -4.31
C ALA A 17 8.93 0.06 -5.05
N ALA A 18 8.46 1.09 -4.33
CA ALA A 18 8.04 2.36 -4.92
C ALA A 18 9.19 3.14 -5.60
N LYS A 19 10.42 2.98 -5.10
CA LYS A 19 11.59 3.77 -5.55
C LYS A 19 12.55 2.99 -6.44
N SER A 20 12.45 1.66 -6.53
CA SER A 20 13.39 0.81 -7.29
C SER A 20 13.57 1.29 -8.72
N ARG A 21 12.49 1.64 -9.42
CA ARG A 21 12.59 2.14 -10.80
C ARG A 21 13.41 3.43 -10.88
N TYR A 22 13.31 4.32 -9.89
CA TYR A 22 14.09 5.55 -9.82
C TYR A 22 15.55 5.28 -9.44
N MET A 23 15.77 4.47 -8.39
CA MET A 23 17.12 4.15 -7.88
C MET A 23 18.00 3.44 -8.91
N PHE A 24 17.42 2.58 -9.75
CA PHE A 24 18.16 1.83 -10.77
C PHE A 24 18.07 2.47 -12.16
N GLY A 25 17.84 3.78 -12.25
CA GLY A 25 17.87 4.51 -13.52
C GLY A 25 16.87 4.01 -14.56
N GLY A 26 15.72 3.46 -14.12
CA GLY A 26 14.68 2.91 -14.98
C GLY A 26 14.89 1.45 -15.44
N GLN A 27 16.01 0.82 -15.09
CA GLN A 27 16.35 -0.54 -15.54
C GLN A 27 15.55 -1.62 -14.80
N THR A 28 15.28 -1.42 -13.51
CA THR A 28 14.52 -2.36 -12.68
C THR A 28 13.02 -2.04 -12.73
N LYS A 29 12.21 -3.06 -13.02
CA LYS A 29 10.74 -3.00 -12.95
C LYS A 29 10.26 -3.81 -11.75
N VAL A 30 9.24 -3.30 -11.04
CA VAL A 30 8.58 -4.00 -9.93
C VAL A 30 7.11 -4.19 -10.30
N PRO A 31 6.76 -5.27 -11.03
CA PRO A 31 5.38 -5.55 -11.42
C PRO A 31 4.61 -6.18 -10.26
N LEU A 32 4.31 -5.38 -9.23
CA LEU A 32 3.63 -5.80 -8.01
C LEU A 32 2.26 -5.13 -7.90
N THR A 33 1.24 -5.92 -7.56
CA THR A 33 -0.09 -5.43 -7.15
C THR A 33 -0.37 -5.89 -5.73
N LEU A 34 -0.54 -4.94 -4.81
CA LEU A 34 -1.00 -5.23 -3.45
C LEU A 34 -2.51 -5.04 -3.39
N PHE A 35 -3.22 -6.13 -3.07
CA PHE A 35 -4.67 -6.11 -2.85
C PHE A 35 -4.98 -6.34 -1.37
N ALA A 36 -5.71 -5.41 -0.75
CA ALA A 36 -6.11 -5.50 0.65
C ALA A 36 -7.47 -4.83 0.88
N ARG A 37 -8.16 -5.27 1.94
CA ARG A 37 -9.44 -4.68 2.37
C ARG A 37 -9.16 -3.44 3.23
N SER A 38 -9.95 -2.39 3.07
CA SER A 38 -9.87 -1.16 3.87
C SER A 38 -11.29 -0.68 4.18
N GLY A 39 -11.44 0.09 5.26
CA GLY A 39 -12.73 0.65 5.67
C GLY A 39 -13.43 -0.12 6.79
N GLY A 40 -14.43 0.51 7.41
CA GLY A 40 -15.17 -0.01 8.56
C GLY A 40 -16.62 -0.39 8.24
N GLY A 41 -17.47 -0.47 9.27
CA GLY A 41 -18.92 -0.70 9.12
C GLY A 41 -19.36 -2.18 9.11
N THR A 42 -18.44 -3.10 9.40
CA THR A 42 -18.69 -4.56 9.32
C THR A 42 -18.38 -5.31 10.62
N GLY A 43 -18.11 -4.59 11.72
CA GLY A 43 -17.93 -5.19 13.06
C GLY A 43 -16.56 -5.84 13.33
N HIS A 44 -15.53 -5.54 12.52
CA HIS A 44 -14.20 -6.20 12.63
C HIS A 44 -13.21 -5.55 13.63
N ALA A 45 -13.68 -4.64 14.49
CA ALA A 45 -12.88 -3.95 15.51
C ALA A 45 -11.68 -3.12 14.97
N ALA A 46 -10.78 -2.69 15.87
CA ALA A 46 -9.80 -1.63 15.63
C ALA A 46 -8.80 -1.94 14.51
N GLN A 47 -8.26 -3.17 14.44
CA GLN A 47 -7.20 -3.56 13.48
C GLN A 47 -7.71 -3.88 12.06
N HIS A 48 -8.98 -3.59 11.78
CA HIS A 48 -9.67 -3.97 10.55
C HIS A 48 -10.63 -2.89 10.04
N SER A 49 -10.57 -1.69 10.63
CA SER A 49 -11.51 -0.60 10.35
C SER A 49 -10.83 0.68 9.88
N SER A 50 -9.51 0.64 9.67
CA SER A 50 -8.74 1.83 9.31
C SER A 50 -8.89 2.18 7.83
N ALA A 51 -8.70 3.46 7.54
CA ALA A 51 -8.75 4.02 6.19
C ALA A 51 -7.41 4.68 5.83
N PHE A 52 -6.35 3.87 5.71
CA PHE A 52 -4.97 4.34 5.49
C PHE A 52 -4.65 4.73 4.03
N TYR A 53 -5.64 4.83 3.15
CA TYR A 53 -5.42 5.15 1.74
C TYR A 53 -4.75 6.52 1.54
N SER A 54 -4.95 7.48 2.45
CA SER A 54 -4.31 8.80 2.40
C SER A 54 -2.78 8.71 2.47
N ILE A 55 -2.23 7.70 3.13
CA ILE A 55 -0.77 7.51 3.19
C ILE A 55 -0.24 7.19 1.78
N LEU A 56 -0.96 6.36 1.01
CA LEU A 56 -0.58 6.01 -0.37
C LEU A 56 -0.54 7.22 -1.31
N ALA A 57 -1.34 8.26 -1.05
CA ALA A 57 -1.30 9.50 -1.83
C ALA A 57 0.04 10.25 -1.71
N HIS A 58 0.79 10.04 -0.62
CA HIS A 58 2.09 10.67 -0.37
C HIS A 58 3.26 9.87 -0.95
N ILE A 59 2.98 8.71 -1.53
CA ILE A 59 3.97 7.74 -2.00
C ILE A 59 3.85 7.67 -3.53
N PRO A 60 4.97 7.61 -4.28
CA PRO A 60 4.94 7.54 -5.74
C PRO A 60 4.53 6.15 -6.26
N VAL A 61 3.31 5.72 -5.93
CA VAL A 61 2.68 4.47 -6.37
C VAL A 61 1.34 4.74 -7.02
N LYS A 62 0.84 3.79 -7.81
CA LYS A 62 -0.52 3.85 -8.33
C LYS A 62 -1.47 3.22 -7.31
N SER A 63 -2.38 4.00 -6.74
CA SER A 63 -3.44 3.52 -5.87
C SER A 63 -4.78 3.47 -6.61
N CYS A 64 -5.58 2.43 -6.38
CA CYS A 64 -6.95 2.32 -6.87
C CYS A 64 -7.84 1.89 -5.70
N TYR A 65 -8.98 2.56 -5.54
CA TYR A 65 -10.03 2.17 -4.61
C TYR A 65 -11.32 1.98 -5.43
N PRO A 66 -11.75 0.73 -5.68
CA PRO A 66 -12.97 0.48 -6.44
C PRO A 66 -14.19 0.96 -5.63
N ASN A 67 -15.17 1.53 -6.34
CA ASN A 67 -16.49 1.86 -5.79
C ASN A 67 -17.35 0.60 -5.62
#